data_AF-A0A6G1IKW4-F1
#
_entry.id   AF-A0A6G1IKW4-F1
#
_cell.length_a   1.000
_cell.length_b   1.000
_cell.length_c   1.000
_cell.angle_alpha   90.00
_cell.angle_beta   90.00
_cell.angle_gamma   90.00
#
_symmetry.space_group_name_H-M   'P 1'
#
loop_
_entity.id
_entity.type
_entity.pdbx_description
1 polymer ?
#
loop_
_entity_poly.entity_id
_entity_poly.type
_entity_poly.pdbx_seq_one_letter_code
_entity_poly.pdbx_strand_id
1 'polypeptide(L)'
;MRRHSISLFVAAVASVRAYSTAIRTRAIPWTYSGCYVDNLGSRTLRGNSWFSADSMTVETCQSVCSDSGYPFACLEYASQCFCDVAILPTAGLSDETDCSMACSSNGNEICGGPSQLSIYATSATGSNTNPGVNDFNLLDCYIDSVAKRMQSYWVAIDGVADAMSVSACTASCLASGCSYAGVEYSGECWCDDSL
;
A
#
# COMPACT_ATOMS: atom_id res chain seq x y z
N MET A 1 0.86 23.65 -8.07
CA MET A 1 2.05 22.85 -8.44
C MET A 1 1.82 21.45 -7.92
N ARG A 2 1.60 20.47 -8.80
CA ARG A 2 1.45 19.07 -8.38
C ARG A 2 2.86 18.57 -8.03
N ARG A 3 3.05 18.10 -6.79
CA ARG A 3 4.27 17.40 -6.38
C ARG A 3 4.15 16.00 -6.97
N HIS A 4 5.09 15.62 -7.83
CA HIS A 4 5.14 14.27 -8.40
C HIS A 4 6.15 13.48 -7.57
N SER A 5 5.95 12.17 -7.44
CA SER A 5 6.84 11.32 -6.66
C SER A 5 7.33 10.16 -7.52
N ILE A 6 8.62 9.86 -7.45
CA ILE A 6 9.32 8.80 -8.19
C ILE A 6 9.72 7.70 -7.21
N SER A 7 9.42 6.44 -7.53
CA SER A 7 9.92 5.31 -6.74
C SER A 7 11.31 4.94 -7.23
N LEU A 8 12.32 5.14 -6.38
CA LEU A 8 13.72 4.94 -6.74
C LEU A 8 14.22 3.57 -6.25
N PHE A 9 14.90 2.86 -7.13
CA PHE A 9 15.54 1.58 -6.89
C PHE A 9 17.04 1.67 -7.11
N VAL A 10 17.81 0.89 -6.34
CA VAL A 10 19.28 0.83 -6.46
C VAL A 10 19.74 -0.61 -6.69
N ALA A 11 20.69 -0.80 -7.61
CA ALA A 11 21.31 -2.07 -7.91
C ALA A 11 22.13 -2.58 -6.71
N ALA A 12 21.95 -3.85 -6.35
CA ALA A 12 22.78 -4.54 -5.37
C ALA A 12 24.15 -4.81 -6.02
N VAL A 13 25.11 -3.91 -5.82
CA VAL A 13 26.50 -4.09 -6.28
C VAL A 13 27.05 -5.45 -5.83
N ALA A 14 27.64 -6.19 -6.78
CA ALA A 14 28.28 -7.48 -6.57
C ALA A 14 29.46 -7.37 -5.59
N SER A 15 29.18 -7.53 -4.31
CA SER A 15 30.01 -8.09 -3.23
C SER A 15 29.53 -7.61 -1.86
N VAL A 16 28.24 -7.79 -1.56
CA VAL A 16 27.76 -7.66 -0.19
C VAL A 16 27.97 -9.00 0.50
N ARG A 17 28.77 -9.03 1.58
CA ARG A 17 28.73 -10.16 2.55
C ARG A 17 27.26 -10.47 2.83
N ALA A 18 26.91 -11.76 2.86
CA ALA A 18 25.57 -12.22 3.23
C ALA A 18 25.17 -11.60 4.59
N TYR A 19 24.47 -10.47 4.54
CA TYR A 19 23.69 -9.98 5.66
C TYR A 19 22.44 -10.84 5.69
N SER A 20 22.11 -11.33 6.89
CA SER A 20 20.89 -12.09 7.15
C SER A 20 19.71 -11.43 6.45
N THR A 21 19.03 -12.19 5.58
CA THR A 21 17.79 -11.84 4.85
C THR A 21 16.58 -11.69 5.78
N ALA A 22 16.81 -11.35 7.05
CA ALA A 22 15.74 -10.94 7.93
C ALA A 22 15.40 -9.49 7.55
N ILE A 23 14.62 -9.33 6.47
CA ILE A 23 13.77 -8.17 6.29
C ILE A 23 13.01 -8.07 7.62
N ARG A 24 13.39 -7.11 8.47
CA ARG A 24 12.51 -6.73 9.57
C ARG A 24 11.36 -6.04 8.89
N THR A 25 10.32 -6.80 8.55
CA THR A 25 8.98 -6.24 8.37
C THR A 25 8.66 -5.57 9.69
N ARG A 26 8.90 -4.26 9.75
CA ARG A 26 8.42 -3.45 10.84
C ARG A 26 6.91 -3.55 10.72
N ALA A 27 6.28 -4.35 11.59
CA ALA A 27 4.84 -4.42 11.67
C ALA A 27 4.33 -2.97 11.75
N ILE A 28 3.60 -2.53 10.73
CA ILE A 28 3.09 -1.18 10.70
C ILE A 28 1.92 -1.18 11.68
N PRO A 29 1.97 -0.38 12.76
CA PRO A 29 0.94 -0.45 13.77
C PRO A 29 -0.38 0.04 13.20
N TRP A 30 -1.44 -0.67 13.54
CA TRP A 30 -2.82 -0.24 13.31
C TRP A 30 -3.35 0.45 14.56
N THR A 31 -4.15 1.50 14.36
CA THR A 31 -4.77 2.28 15.43
C THR A 31 -6.28 2.28 15.21
N TYR A 32 -7.03 1.94 16.25
CA TYR A 32 -8.48 2.05 16.22
C TYR A 32 -8.90 3.52 16.07
N SER A 33 -9.73 3.80 15.07
CA SER A 33 -10.17 5.15 14.71
C SER A 33 -11.58 5.47 15.22
N GLY A 34 -12.34 4.46 15.64
CA GLY A 34 -13.67 4.61 16.22
C GLY A 34 -14.73 3.75 15.55
N CYS A 35 -15.94 3.81 16.12
CA CYS A 35 -17.14 3.22 15.56
C CYS A 35 -17.88 4.23 14.66
N TYR A 36 -18.23 3.81 13.43
CA TYR A 36 -18.86 4.67 12.42
C TYR A 36 -20.14 4.04 11.87
N VAL A 37 -21.14 4.85 11.59
CA VAL A 37 -22.35 4.43 10.87
C VAL A 37 -22.00 4.16 9.40
N ASP A 38 -22.41 3.03 8.84
CA ASP A 38 -22.38 2.75 7.40
C ASP A 38 -23.80 2.47 6.88
N ASN A 39 -24.45 3.51 6.37
CA ASN A 39 -25.79 3.39 5.83
C ASN A 39 -25.78 3.42 4.30
N LEU A 40 -26.75 2.74 3.68
CA LEU A 40 -26.86 2.62 2.21
C LEU A 40 -26.99 3.96 1.47
N GLY A 41 -27.54 4.99 2.13
CA GLY A 41 -27.73 6.33 1.53
C GLY A 41 -26.51 7.25 1.65
N SER A 42 -25.56 6.91 2.52
CA SER A 42 -24.42 7.71 2.92
C SER A 42 -23.31 6.77 3.41
N ARG A 43 -22.75 6.04 2.45
CA ARG A 43 -21.66 5.09 2.71
C ARG A 43 -20.47 5.78 3.36
N THR A 44 -19.83 5.05 4.25
CA THR A 44 -18.59 5.46 4.92
C THR A 44 -17.36 5.12 4.09
N LEU A 45 -17.46 4.08 3.25
CA LEU A 45 -16.38 3.56 2.41
C LEU A 45 -16.86 3.31 0.96
N ARG A 46 -15.93 3.29 0.00
CA ARG A 46 -16.15 2.95 -1.42
C ARG A 46 -15.17 1.92 -1.97
N GLY A 47 -14.17 1.56 -1.19
CA GLY A 47 -13.12 0.64 -1.60
C GLY A 47 -13.56 -0.82 -1.63
N ASN A 48 -12.56 -1.71 -1.54
CA ASN A 48 -12.77 -3.14 -1.73
C ASN A 48 -13.43 -3.76 -0.50
N SER A 49 -14.17 -4.86 -0.71
CA SER A 49 -14.79 -5.62 0.37
C SER A 49 -14.50 -7.10 0.22
N TRP A 50 -14.44 -7.77 1.36
CA TRP A 50 -14.27 -9.20 1.48
C TRP A 50 -15.10 -9.72 2.67
N PHE A 51 -15.56 -10.96 2.57
CA PHE A 51 -16.40 -11.60 3.57
C PHE A 51 -15.87 -12.97 3.92
N SER A 52 -15.87 -13.30 5.21
CA SER A 52 -15.64 -14.66 5.69
C SER A 52 -16.40 -14.93 6.97
N ALA A 53 -17.17 -16.03 6.97
CA ALA A 53 -17.86 -16.50 8.16
C ALA A 53 -16.93 -17.21 9.16
N ASP A 54 -15.81 -17.77 8.70
CA ASP A 54 -15.00 -18.70 9.52
C ASP A 54 -13.59 -18.18 9.85
N SER A 55 -13.19 -17.05 9.27
CA SER A 55 -11.82 -16.55 9.41
C SER A 55 -11.71 -15.05 9.66
N MET A 56 -12.81 -14.39 10.08
CA MET A 56 -12.75 -12.97 10.37
C MET A 56 -12.18 -12.69 11.77
N THR A 57 -11.05 -11.98 11.80
CA THR A 57 -10.47 -11.30 12.96
C THR A 57 -10.07 -9.88 12.56
N VAL A 58 -9.80 -9.02 13.53
CA VAL A 58 -9.27 -7.68 13.28
C VAL A 58 -7.97 -7.75 12.47
N GLU A 59 -7.05 -8.63 12.85
CA GLU A 59 -5.73 -8.79 12.22
C GLU A 59 -5.85 -9.33 10.79
N THR A 60 -6.81 -10.23 10.55
CA THR A 60 -7.02 -10.80 9.21
C THR A 60 -7.50 -9.73 8.24
N CYS A 61 -8.43 -8.88 8.67
CA CYS A 61 -8.88 -7.75 7.86
C CYS A 61 -7.74 -6.74 7.63
N GLN A 62 -7.00 -6.40 8.67
CA GLN A 62 -5.82 -5.52 8.57
C GLN A 62 -4.76 -6.06 7.61
N SER A 63 -4.47 -7.37 7.64
CA SER A 63 -3.52 -8.01 6.71
C SER A 63 -4.01 -7.89 5.28
N VAL A 64 -5.26 -8.25 5.00
CA VAL A 64 -5.84 -8.18 3.65
C VAL A 64 -5.79 -6.75 3.11
N CYS A 65 -6.14 -5.75 3.93
CA CYS A 65 -6.09 -4.36 3.52
C CYS A 65 -4.65 -3.87 3.31
N SER A 66 -3.71 -4.22 4.19
CA SER A 66 -2.30 -3.89 4.04
C SER A 66 -1.70 -4.52 2.79
N ASP A 67 -1.95 -5.81 2.55
CA ASP A 67 -1.46 -6.56 1.39
C ASP A 67 -2.03 -6.01 0.07
N SER A 68 -3.21 -5.39 0.15
CA SER A 68 -3.88 -4.73 -0.97
C SER A 68 -3.55 -3.22 -1.07
N GLY A 69 -2.67 -2.71 -0.20
CA GLY A 69 -2.18 -1.33 -0.23
C GLY A 69 -3.11 -0.27 0.41
N TYR A 70 -4.10 -0.69 1.18
CA TYR A 70 -5.08 0.21 1.80
C TYR A 70 -4.72 0.57 3.25
N PRO A 71 -4.67 1.88 3.60
CA PRO A 71 -4.39 2.36 4.97
C PRO A 71 -5.55 2.20 5.95
N PHE A 72 -6.75 1.85 5.49
CA PHE A 72 -7.93 1.65 6.34
C PHE A 72 -8.44 0.21 6.22
N ALA A 73 -8.68 -0.41 7.37
CA ALA A 73 -9.32 -1.70 7.52
C ALA A 73 -10.56 -1.52 8.39
N CYS A 74 -11.72 -1.90 7.87
CA CYS A 74 -13.00 -1.58 8.48
C CYS A 74 -13.85 -2.84 8.57
N LEU A 75 -14.33 -3.17 9.77
CA LEU A 75 -15.03 -4.41 10.03
C LEU A 75 -16.50 -4.16 10.31
N GLU A 76 -17.37 -4.95 9.68
CA GLU A 76 -18.82 -4.90 9.84
C GLU A 76 -19.38 -6.30 10.09
N TYR A 77 -20.49 -6.38 10.84
CA TYR A 77 -21.32 -7.57 10.96
C TYR A 77 -20.56 -8.87 11.28
N ALA A 78 -19.55 -8.80 12.17
CA ALA A 78 -18.69 -9.89 12.62
C ALA A 78 -17.78 -10.55 11.55
N SER A 79 -18.09 -10.36 10.27
CA SER A 79 -17.67 -11.27 9.18
C SER A 79 -17.35 -10.53 7.88
N GLN A 80 -17.52 -9.22 7.83
CA GLN A 80 -17.22 -8.38 6.68
C GLN A 80 -15.99 -7.52 6.97
N CYS A 81 -15.14 -7.39 5.96
CA CYS A 81 -13.97 -6.54 5.96
C CYS A 81 -14.01 -5.64 4.74
N PHE A 82 -13.71 -4.36 4.95
CA PHE A 82 -13.64 -3.35 3.92
C PHE A 82 -12.29 -2.64 4.00
N CYS A 83 -11.72 -2.36 2.83
CA CYS A 83 -10.44 -1.69 2.68
C CYS A 83 -10.61 -0.41 1.87
N ASP A 84 -10.08 0.71 2.37
CA ASP A 84 -10.19 1.99 1.68
C ASP A 84 -8.93 2.83 1.84
N VAL A 85 -8.78 3.83 0.98
CA VAL A 85 -7.74 4.86 1.04
C VAL A 85 -8.19 6.09 1.81
N ALA A 86 -9.50 6.24 2.05
CA ALA A 86 -10.06 7.32 2.83
C ALA A 86 -11.40 6.95 3.47
N ILE A 87 -11.68 7.54 4.62
CA ILE A 87 -13.03 7.61 5.20
C ILE A 87 -13.75 8.78 4.52
N LEU A 88 -14.97 8.55 4.01
CA LEU A 88 -15.72 9.59 3.31
C LEU A 88 -16.13 10.73 4.27
N PRO A 89 -16.20 12.00 3.79
CA PRO A 89 -16.64 13.13 4.63
C PRO A 89 -18.06 13.01 5.18
N THR A 90 -18.87 12.12 4.59
CA THR A 90 -20.23 11.81 5.01
C THR A 90 -20.30 10.78 6.14
N ALA A 91 -19.16 10.20 6.54
CA ALA A 91 -19.09 9.26 7.63
C ALA A 91 -19.47 9.94 8.96
N GLY A 92 -20.37 9.32 9.70
CA GLY A 92 -20.76 9.75 11.04
C GLY A 92 -20.22 8.80 12.09
N LEU A 93 -19.68 9.35 13.18
CA LEU A 93 -19.38 8.55 14.39
C LEU A 93 -20.69 8.03 15.00
N SER A 94 -20.62 6.86 15.63
CA SER A 94 -21.71 6.27 16.41
C SER A 94 -21.27 6.00 17.84
N ASP A 95 -22.18 5.45 18.65
CA ASP A 95 -21.79 4.94 19.96
C ASP A 95 -20.90 3.70 19.79
N GLU A 96 -19.91 3.55 20.67
CA GLU A 96 -19.03 2.38 20.69
C GLU A 96 -19.84 1.10 20.99
N THR A 97 -20.96 1.22 21.71
CA THR A 97 -21.84 0.06 21.95
C THR A 97 -22.50 -0.47 20.68
N ASP A 98 -22.58 0.33 19.62
CA ASP A 98 -23.14 -0.08 18.34
C ASP A 98 -22.15 -0.97 17.55
N CYS A 99 -20.85 -0.82 17.81
CA CYS A 99 -19.81 -1.76 17.37
C CYS A 99 -19.53 -2.79 18.47
N SER A 100 -20.44 -3.73 18.68
CA SER A 100 -20.31 -4.73 19.75
C SER A 100 -20.37 -6.18 19.26
N MET A 101 -20.43 -6.42 17.95
CA MET A 101 -20.43 -7.77 17.41
C MET A 101 -19.02 -8.36 17.49
N ALA A 102 -18.92 -9.52 18.15
CA ALA A 102 -17.67 -10.26 18.20
C ALA A 102 -17.28 -10.78 16.82
N CYS A 103 -15.99 -10.84 16.53
CA CYS A 103 -15.48 -11.38 15.27
C CYS A 103 -15.84 -12.86 15.10
N SER A 104 -16.12 -13.27 13.86
CA SER A 104 -16.66 -14.60 13.57
C SER A 104 -15.68 -15.73 13.92
N SER A 105 -14.37 -15.47 13.88
CA SER A 105 -13.34 -16.43 14.31
C SER A 105 -12.56 -15.99 15.55
N ASN A 106 -12.91 -14.87 16.18
CA ASN A 106 -12.35 -14.48 17.48
C ASN A 106 -13.39 -13.75 18.36
N GLY A 107 -13.95 -14.48 19.32
CA GLY A 107 -14.94 -13.96 20.26
C GLY A 107 -14.45 -12.86 21.22
N ASN A 108 -13.14 -12.62 21.30
CA ASN A 108 -12.54 -11.59 22.17
C ASN A 108 -12.26 -10.27 21.45
N GLU A 109 -12.53 -10.20 20.15
CA GLU A 109 -12.34 -9.02 19.32
C GLU A 109 -13.68 -8.51 18.82
N ILE A 110 -13.74 -7.20 18.55
CA ILE A 110 -14.92 -6.53 18.03
C ILE A 110 -14.76 -6.28 16.53
N CYS A 111 -15.74 -6.75 15.76
CA CYS A 111 -15.79 -6.67 14.30
C CYS A 111 -17.06 -5.92 13.84
N GLY A 112 -17.26 -4.72 14.39
CA GLY A 112 -18.35 -3.82 14.01
C GLY A 112 -19.71 -4.20 14.60
N GLY A 113 -20.75 -3.85 13.86
CA GLY A 113 -22.15 -4.11 14.16
C GLY A 113 -23.01 -4.03 12.90
N PRO A 114 -24.34 -4.19 13.00
CA PRO A 114 -25.23 -4.07 11.85
C PRO A 114 -25.25 -2.64 11.33
N SER A 115 -24.72 -2.39 10.12
CA SER A 115 -24.53 -1.02 9.58
C SER A 115 -23.57 -0.17 10.41
N GLN A 116 -22.65 -0.80 11.15
CA GLN A 116 -21.70 -0.12 12.03
C GLN A 116 -20.29 -0.66 11.80
N LEU A 117 -19.36 0.22 11.44
CA LEU A 117 -17.98 -0.10 11.11
C LEU A 117 -17.06 0.17 12.29
N SER A 118 -16.33 -0.86 12.72
CA SER A 118 -15.10 -0.68 13.52
C SER A 118 -13.94 -0.37 12.58
N ILE A 119 -13.45 0.87 12.59
CA ILE A 119 -12.42 1.33 11.65
C ILE A 119 -11.05 1.33 12.32
N TYR A 120 -10.07 0.74 11.65
CA TYR A 120 -8.65 0.79 12.00
C TYR A 120 -7.89 1.50 10.89
N ALA A 121 -6.97 2.37 11.28
CA ALA A 121 -6.11 3.10 10.37
C ALA A 121 -4.66 2.78 10.65
N THR A 122 -3.84 2.80 9.60
CA THR A 122 -2.40 2.68 9.72
C THR A 122 -1.71 3.79 8.94
N SER A 123 -0.49 4.13 9.35
CA SER A 123 0.40 4.98 8.56
C SER A 123 0.99 4.24 7.36
N ALA A 124 0.65 2.95 7.18
CA ALA A 124 0.82 2.27 5.91
C ALA A 124 -0.14 2.88 4.89
N THR A 125 0.17 4.08 4.39
CA THR A 125 -0.15 4.33 2.99
C THR A 125 0.58 3.24 2.25
N GLY A 126 -0.14 2.19 1.86
CA GLY A 126 0.35 1.22 0.89
C GLY A 126 0.57 1.98 -0.40
N SER A 127 1.68 2.71 -0.47
CA SER A 127 2.35 2.84 -1.73
C SER A 127 2.62 1.39 -2.10
N ASN A 128 2.01 0.93 -3.20
CA ASN A 128 2.36 -0.32 -3.85
C ASN A 128 3.82 -0.21 -4.32
N THR A 129 4.73 -0.07 -3.37
CA THR A 129 6.15 -0.06 -3.64
C THR A 129 6.53 -1.50 -3.79
N ASN A 130 6.84 -1.87 -5.02
CA ASN A 130 7.57 -3.10 -5.27
C ASN A 130 8.86 -3.03 -4.43
N PRO A 131 9.19 -4.04 -3.59
CA PRO A 131 10.41 -4.03 -2.77
C PRO A 131 11.70 -4.06 -3.61
N GLY A 132 11.57 -4.32 -4.92
CA GLY A 132 12.66 -4.45 -5.86
C GLY A 132 12.70 -5.85 -6.49
N VAL A 133 13.16 -5.93 -7.73
CA VAL A 133 13.34 -7.16 -8.53
C VAL A 133 14.60 -7.01 -9.40
N ASN A 134 15.12 -8.12 -9.94
CA ASN A 134 16.33 -8.11 -10.80
C ASN A 134 17.57 -7.50 -10.12
N ASP A 135 17.81 -7.86 -8.85
CA ASP A 135 18.90 -7.34 -8.01
C ASP A 135 18.81 -5.84 -7.69
N PHE A 136 17.69 -5.18 -7.99
CA PHE A 136 17.40 -3.85 -7.48
C PHE A 136 16.60 -3.94 -6.18
N ASN A 137 16.88 -3.05 -5.24
CA ASN A 137 16.05 -2.85 -4.04
C ASN A 137 15.42 -1.46 -4.09
N LEU A 138 14.17 -1.34 -3.63
CA LEU A 138 13.55 -0.05 -3.40
C LEU A 138 14.35 0.72 -2.36
N LEU A 139 14.79 1.92 -2.70
CA LEU A 139 15.46 2.83 -1.79
C LEU A 139 14.43 3.67 -1.02
N ASP A 140 13.65 4.47 -1.74
CA ASP A 140 12.54 5.27 -1.21
C ASP A 140 11.70 5.87 -2.35
N CYS A 141 10.58 6.51 -2.00
CA CYS A 141 9.78 7.34 -2.90
C CYS A 141 10.22 8.81 -2.79
N TYR A 142 10.94 9.32 -3.78
CA TYR A 142 11.46 10.68 -3.80
C TYR A 142 10.48 11.64 -4.47
N ILE A 143 10.48 12.92 -4.05
CA ILE A 143 9.70 13.94 -4.75
C ILE A 143 10.45 14.32 -6.03
N ASP A 144 9.85 14.05 -7.19
CA ASP A 144 10.36 14.54 -8.46
C ASP A 144 10.20 16.07 -8.49
N SER A 145 11.34 16.74 -8.61
CA SER A 145 11.41 18.17 -8.86
C SER A 145 12.25 18.38 -10.11
N VAL A 146 11.76 19.20 -11.04
CA VAL A 146 12.53 19.67 -12.21
C VAL A 146 13.91 20.22 -11.85
N ALA A 147 14.14 20.62 -10.59
CA ALA A 147 15.40 21.16 -10.09
C ALA A 147 16.40 20.07 -9.59
N LYS A 148 15.97 18.81 -9.40
CA LYS A 148 16.77 17.68 -8.88
C LYS A 148 16.29 16.32 -9.45
N ARG A 149 16.11 16.24 -10.76
CA ARG A 149 15.76 14.96 -11.42
C ARG A 149 16.99 14.08 -11.56
N MET A 150 16.83 12.75 -11.55
CA MET A 150 17.80 11.81 -12.10
C MET A 150 18.04 12.21 -13.55
N GLN A 151 19.20 12.80 -13.82
CA GLN A 151 19.37 13.71 -14.94
C GLN A 151 20.06 13.06 -16.13
N SER A 152 20.40 11.77 -16.05
CA SER A 152 21.43 11.25 -16.95
C SER A 152 20.94 10.39 -18.11
N TYR A 153 19.78 9.70 -18.05
CA TYR A 153 19.32 8.93 -19.21
C TYR A 153 17.80 8.63 -19.24
N TRP A 154 17.10 9.13 -20.26
CA TRP A 154 15.76 8.65 -20.59
C TRP A 154 15.87 7.37 -21.41
N VAL A 155 15.48 6.23 -20.84
CA VAL A 155 15.32 5.00 -21.63
C VAL A 155 13.90 4.97 -22.15
N ALA A 156 13.74 5.17 -23.46
CA ALA A 156 12.51 4.78 -24.14
C ALA A 156 12.38 3.26 -24.01
N ILE A 157 11.40 2.77 -23.25
CA ILE A 157 10.97 1.39 -23.42
C ILE A 157 10.07 1.39 -24.68
N ASP A 158 10.72 1.35 -25.84
CA ASP A 158 10.04 1.30 -27.13
C ASP A 158 9.12 0.07 -27.16
N GLY A 159 7.82 0.33 -27.33
CA GLY A 159 6.84 -0.67 -27.74
C GLY A 159 5.74 -1.05 -26.74
N VAL A 160 5.69 -0.50 -25.52
CA VAL A 160 4.65 -0.88 -24.56
C VAL A 160 4.25 0.26 -23.63
N ALA A 161 3.41 1.15 -24.14
CA ALA A 161 2.66 2.13 -23.34
C ALA A 161 1.78 1.45 -22.25
N ASP A 162 1.61 0.12 -22.32
CA ASP A 162 0.81 -0.69 -21.41
C ASP A 162 1.62 -1.76 -20.64
N ALA A 163 2.97 -1.76 -20.70
CA ALA A 163 3.80 -2.75 -19.97
C ALA A 163 4.91 -2.15 -19.10
N MET A 164 4.81 -0.85 -18.78
CA MET A 164 5.71 -0.25 -17.81
C MET A 164 5.48 -0.87 -16.42
N SER A 165 6.44 -1.69 -16.01
CA SER A 165 6.48 -2.37 -14.72
C SER A 165 7.83 -2.15 -14.06
N VAL A 166 7.89 -2.29 -12.74
CA VAL A 166 9.16 -2.22 -12.00
C VAL A 166 10.17 -3.25 -12.53
N SER A 167 9.71 -4.45 -12.90
CA SER A 167 10.54 -5.48 -13.53
C SER A 167 11.09 -5.07 -14.88
N ALA A 168 10.28 -4.43 -15.73
CA ALA A 168 10.74 -3.96 -17.04
C ALA A 168 11.76 -2.83 -16.88
N CYS A 169 11.48 -1.86 -15.99
CA CYS A 169 12.36 -0.72 -15.77
C CYS A 169 13.72 -1.14 -15.18
N THR A 170 13.73 -1.95 -14.12
CA THR A 170 14.96 -2.45 -13.50
C THR A 170 15.78 -3.33 -14.46
N ALA A 171 15.13 -4.16 -15.29
CA ALA A 171 15.83 -4.96 -16.30
C ALA A 171 16.49 -4.09 -17.38
N SER A 172 15.79 -3.07 -17.88
CA SER A 172 16.33 -2.14 -18.88
C SER A 172 17.48 -1.28 -18.33
N CYS A 173 17.35 -0.79 -17.10
CA CYS A 173 18.42 -0.03 -16.44
C CYS A 173 19.64 -0.92 -16.17
N LEU A 174 19.44 -2.17 -15.73
CA LEU A 174 20.52 -3.15 -15.55
C LEU A 174 21.25 -3.44 -16.87
N ALA A 175 20.51 -3.68 -17.94
CA ALA A 175 21.07 -3.92 -19.28
C ALA A 175 21.85 -2.70 -19.81
N SER A 176 21.50 -1.51 -19.35
CA SER A 176 22.17 -0.24 -19.70
C SER A 176 23.34 0.09 -18.76
N GLY A 177 23.63 -0.75 -17.76
CA GLY A 177 24.71 -0.53 -16.79
C GLY A 177 24.41 0.52 -15.72
N CYS A 178 23.17 0.96 -15.58
CA CYS A 178 22.76 1.96 -14.61
C CYS A 178 22.65 1.36 -13.21
N SER A 179 23.05 2.13 -12.20
CA SER A 179 22.98 1.72 -10.79
C SER A 179 21.64 2.07 -10.14
N TYR A 180 20.85 2.92 -10.79
CA TYR A 180 19.57 3.40 -10.30
C TYR A 180 18.48 3.28 -11.36
N ALA A 181 17.28 2.93 -10.92
CA ALA A 181 16.08 2.86 -11.74
C ALA A 181 14.94 3.60 -11.02
N GLY A 182 14.20 4.44 -11.74
CA GLY A 182 13.09 5.22 -11.21
C GLY A 182 11.82 4.99 -12.03
N VAL A 183 10.70 4.67 -11.37
CA VAL A 183 9.40 4.60 -12.05
C VAL A 183 8.49 5.76 -11.63
N GLU A 184 7.85 6.41 -12.59
CA GLU A 184 6.85 7.45 -12.33
C GLU A 184 5.65 7.40 -13.29
N TYR A 185 4.57 8.08 -12.90
CA TYR A 185 3.35 8.27 -13.68
C TYR A 185 2.75 6.99 -14.31
N SER A 186 2.97 5.82 -13.68
CA SER A 186 2.56 4.50 -14.18
C SER A 186 3.05 4.12 -15.59
N GLY A 187 3.95 4.91 -16.18
CA GLY A 187 4.32 4.80 -17.59
C GLY A 187 5.76 5.22 -17.90
N GLU A 188 6.49 5.77 -16.94
CA GLU A 188 7.83 6.30 -17.16
C GLU A 188 8.87 5.47 -16.39
N CYS A 189 10.00 5.22 -17.06
CA CYS A 189 11.18 4.58 -16.51
C CYS A 189 12.39 5.48 -16.72
N TRP A 190 13.15 5.68 -15.65
CA TRP A 190 14.34 6.53 -15.60
C TRP A 190 15.52 5.70 -15.14
N CYS A 191 16.67 5.82 -15.79
CA CYS A 191 17.88 5.12 -15.41
C CYS A 191 19.00 6.12 -15.14
N ASP A 192 19.77 5.91 -14.08
CA ASP A 192 20.91 6.76 -13.75
C ASP A 192 22.06 5.93 -13.15
N ASP A 193 23.28 6.44 -13.25
CA ASP A 193 24.48 5.86 -12.62
C ASP A 193 24.89 6.64 -11.37
N SER A 194 24.25 7.79 -11.11
CA SER A 194 24.48 8.65 -9.94
C SER A 194 23.19 9.35 -9.47
N LEU A 195 23.21 9.95 -8.27
CA LEU A 195 22.09 10.73 -7.69
C LEU A 195 22.41 12.22 -7.62
#